data_AF-A0A239A158-F1
#
_entry.id   AF-A0A239A158-F1
#
_cell.length_a   1.000
_cell.length_b   1.000
_cell.length_c   1.000
_cell.angle_alpha   90.00
_cell.angle_beta   90.00
_cell.angle_gamma   90.00
#
_symmetry.space_group_name_H-M   'P 1'
#
loop_
_entity.id
_entity.type
_entity.pdbx_description
1 polymer ?
#
loop_
_entity_poly.entity_id
_entity_poly.type
_entity_poly.pdbx_seq_one_letter_code
_entity_poly.pdbx_strand_id
1 'polypeptide(L)'
;MSRLRQLSNPDHLPALDPAYAHRLPGLGLGPLDPKPRILLLYGSLRDRSFSRLAVEEAARLLEYFGAETRIFDPSDLPLPDQVKGDDHPAVHELRAHAIWSDGQVWCSPERHGQITGIMKAQIDHLPLAMGSIRPTQGRTLAVMQVSGGSQSFNAVNSLRLLGRWMRMFTIPNQSSVAKAFQEFDADGRMKPSAYYDRIVDVMEELVRFTVLLRPHAATLVDRYSERREADQPVSAAGELVNQALGRVL
;
A
#
# COMPACT_ATOMS: atom_id res chain seq x y z
N MET A 1 -7.78 -8.60 20.24
CA MET A 1 -8.56 -7.79 19.27
C MET A 1 -7.73 -7.71 18.01
N SER A 2 -8.32 -7.90 16.83
CA SER A 2 -7.60 -7.69 15.57
C SER A 2 -7.37 -6.20 15.37
N ARG A 3 -6.13 -5.77 15.11
CA ARG A 3 -5.76 -4.37 14.83
C ARG A 3 -6.10 -3.97 13.39
N LEU A 4 -7.34 -4.28 13.00
CA LEU A 4 -7.89 -3.93 11.71
C LEU A 4 -9.07 -2.99 11.92
N ARG A 5 -9.03 -1.86 11.23
CA ARG A 5 -10.16 -0.93 11.18
C ARG A 5 -11.31 -1.57 10.41
N GLN A 6 -12.52 -1.45 10.94
CA GLN A 6 -13.72 -1.81 10.21
C GLN A 6 -14.07 -0.69 9.23
N LEU A 7 -14.23 -1.03 7.95
CA LEU A 7 -14.66 -0.10 6.92
C LEU A 7 -16.19 0.04 6.95
N SER A 8 -16.69 1.24 7.22
CA SER A 8 -18.13 1.52 7.19
C SER A 8 -18.60 1.78 5.75
N ASN A 9 -19.79 1.26 5.40
CA ASN A 9 -20.43 1.45 4.09
C ASN A 9 -19.48 1.18 2.91
N PRO A 10 -18.90 -0.03 2.79
CA PRO A 10 -17.87 -0.34 1.79
C PRO A 10 -18.35 -0.12 0.35
N ASP A 11 -19.61 -0.44 0.05
CA ASP A 11 -20.20 -0.34 -1.30
C ASP A 11 -20.73 1.06 -1.66
N HIS A 12 -20.67 2.03 -0.74
CA HIS A 12 -21.25 3.36 -0.96
C HIS A 12 -20.19 4.38 -1.41
N LEU A 13 -20.09 4.61 -2.72
CA LEU A 13 -19.12 5.51 -3.37
C LEU A 13 -19.81 6.68 -4.10
N PRO A 14 -20.43 7.65 -3.38
CA PRO A 14 -21.25 8.70 -3.99
C PRO A 14 -20.45 9.71 -4.84
N ALA A 15 -19.14 9.80 -4.63
CA ALA A 15 -18.25 10.69 -5.40
C ALA A 15 -17.64 10.03 -6.64
N LEU A 16 -17.82 8.71 -6.82
CA LEU A 16 -17.39 7.99 -8.01
C LEU A 16 -18.52 8.03 -9.05
N ASP A 17 -18.19 8.40 -10.28
CA ASP A 17 -19.09 8.16 -11.42
C ASP A 17 -18.83 6.74 -11.98
N PRO A 18 -19.74 5.77 -11.73
CA PRO A 18 -19.52 4.40 -12.17
C PRO A 18 -19.58 4.23 -13.70
N ALA A 19 -20.08 5.23 -14.46
CA ALA A 19 -20.11 5.17 -15.92
C ALA A 19 -18.70 5.20 -16.53
N TYR A 20 -17.71 5.74 -15.81
CA TYR A 20 -16.31 5.84 -16.25
C TYR A 20 -15.36 4.89 -15.53
N ALA A 21 -15.84 4.10 -14.57
CA ALA A 21 -15.00 3.27 -13.71
C ALA A 21 -14.96 1.80 -14.18
N HIS A 22 -13.77 1.29 -14.50
CA HIS A 22 -13.59 -0.14 -14.75
C HIS A 22 -13.73 -0.94 -13.45
N ARG A 23 -14.70 -1.86 -13.38
CA ARG A 23 -14.87 -2.72 -12.17
C ARG A 23 -13.73 -3.71 -11.93
N LEU A 24 -13.04 -4.13 -12.99
CA LEU A 24 -11.93 -5.08 -12.93
C LEU A 24 -10.75 -4.52 -13.71
N PRO A 25 -10.07 -3.47 -13.21
CA PRO A 25 -9.06 -2.77 -13.98
C PRO A 25 -7.82 -3.63 -14.29
N GLY A 26 -7.60 -4.73 -13.53
CA GLY A 26 -6.54 -5.70 -13.79
C GLY A 26 -6.90 -6.81 -14.81
N LEU A 27 -8.11 -6.82 -15.37
CA LEU A 27 -8.53 -7.84 -16.34
C LEU A 27 -7.60 -7.83 -17.57
N GLY A 28 -7.06 -9.00 -17.93
CA GLY A 28 -6.12 -9.14 -19.04
C GLY A 28 -4.65 -8.86 -18.69
N LEU A 29 -4.33 -8.44 -17.46
CA LEU A 29 -2.95 -8.23 -16.99
C LEU A 29 -2.38 -9.42 -16.21
N GLY A 30 -3.24 -10.27 -15.65
CA GLY A 30 -2.84 -11.41 -14.84
C GLY A 30 -4.03 -12.06 -14.12
N PRO A 31 -3.79 -13.10 -13.30
CA PRO A 31 -4.84 -13.75 -12.52
C PRO A 31 -5.51 -12.76 -11.56
N LEU A 32 -6.83 -12.83 -11.43
CA LEU A 32 -7.62 -12.02 -10.49
C LEU A 32 -8.04 -12.77 -9.22
N ASP A 33 -7.94 -14.11 -9.23
CA ASP A 33 -8.21 -14.99 -8.09
C ASP A 33 -6.90 -15.65 -7.61
N PRO A 34 -6.59 -15.66 -6.30
CA PRO A 34 -7.27 -14.93 -5.21
C PRO A 34 -7.27 -13.42 -5.46
N LYS A 35 -8.23 -12.68 -4.87
CA LYS A 35 -8.29 -11.20 -4.98
C LYS A 35 -6.93 -10.55 -4.68
N PRO A 36 -6.54 -9.45 -5.36
CA PRO A 36 -5.36 -8.67 -4.98
C PRO A 36 -5.45 -8.22 -3.53
N ARG A 37 -4.42 -8.50 -2.72
CA ARG A 37 -4.41 -8.20 -1.28
C ARG A 37 -3.72 -6.87 -1.01
N ILE A 38 -4.44 -5.88 -0.51
CA ILE A 38 -3.90 -4.53 -0.29
C ILE A 38 -3.92 -4.17 1.20
N LEU A 39 -2.74 -3.91 1.76
CA LEU A 39 -2.59 -3.37 3.12
C LEU A 39 -2.55 -1.84 3.07
N LEU A 40 -3.38 -1.17 3.88
CA LEU A 40 -3.42 0.28 3.96
C LEU A 40 -2.95 0.76 5.34
N LEU A 41 -2.07 1.75 5.34
CA LEU A 41 -1.48 2.37 6.53
C LEU A 41 -1.76 3.89 6.53
N TYR A 42 -2.08 4.46 7.69
CA TYR A 42 -2.36 5.89 7.85
C TYR A 42 -1.54 6.54 8.96
N GLY A 43 -1.24 7.84 8.81
CA GLY A 43 -0.30 8.57 9.68
C GLY A 43 -0.88 9.41 10.81
N SER A 44 -2.12 9.19 11.28
CA SER A 44 -2.67 9.97 12.39
C SER A 44 -3.74 9.23 13.18
N LEU A 45 -3.58 9.24 14.51
CA LEU A 45 -4.49 8.67 15.51
C LEU A 45 -5.55 9.66 16.02
N ARG A 46 -5.71 10.83 15.38
CA ARG A 46 -6.78 11.76 15.76
C ARG A 46 -8.15 11.10 15.54
N ASP A 47 -9.11 11.44 16.39
CA ASP A 47 -10.51 11.00 16.24
C ASP A 47 -11.03 11.34 14.84
N ARG A 48 -10.76 12.56 14.37
CA ARG A 48 -11.01 12.98 12.97
C ARG A 48 -9.71 13.11 12.19
N SER A 49 -9.21 11.98 11.71
CA SER A 49 -7.97 11.86 10.93
C SER A 49 -8.25 11.85 9.43
N PHE A 50 -7.94 12.94 8.72
CA PHE A 50 -8.15 13.00 7.26
C PHE A 50 -7.29 12.01 6.47
N SER A 51 -6.12 11.62 6.97
CA SER A 51 -5.33 10.57 6.34
C SER A 51 -6.01 9.20 6.48
N ARG A 52 -6.67 8.95 7.62
CA ARG A 52 -7.47 7.74 7.82
C ARG A 52 -8.72 7.75 6.92
N LEU A 53 -9.45 8.88 6.87
CA LEU A 53 -10.63 9.00 6.01
C LEU A 53 -10.26 8.84 4.51
N ALA A 54 -9.14 9.42 4.06
CA ALA A 54 -8.64 9.22 2.69
C ALA A 54 -8.27 7.74 2.42
N VAL A 55 -7.69 7.05 3.41
CA VAL A 55 -7.42 5.60 3.34
C VAL A 55 -8.70 4.77 3.31
N GLU A 56 -9.73 5.16 4.05
CA GLU A 56 -11.03 4.49 4.02
C GLU A 56 -11.70 4.66 2.64
N GLU A 57 -11.63 5.84 2.00
CA GLU A 57 -12.10 6.00 0.61
C GLU A 57 -11.28 5.20 -0.40
N ALA A 58 -9.95 5.17 -0.24
CA ALA A 58 -9.08 4.32 -1.05
C ALA A 58 -9.44 2.84 -0.90
N ALA A 59 -9.76 2.37 0.32
CA ALA A 59 -10.19 0.99 0.55
C ALA A 59 -11.51 0.67 -0.15
N ARG A 60 -12.52 1.57 -0.09
CA ARG A 60 -13.79 1.38 -0.82
C ARG A 60 -13.56 1.26 -2.32
N LEU A 61 -12.69 2.10 -2.89
CA LEU A 61 -12.35 2.04 -4.31
C LEU A 61 -11.63 0.74 -4.68
N LEU A 62 -10.69 0.30 -3.84
CA LEU A 62 -9.98 -0.97 -4.04
C LEU A 62 -10.94 -2.17 -3.99
N GLU A 63 -11.88 -2.19 -3.03
CA GLU A 63 -12.91 -3.24 -2.95
C GLU A 63 -13.84 -3.22 -4.17
N TYR A 64 -14.24 -2.02 -4.63
CA TYR A 64 -14.98 -1.84 -5.87
C TYR A 64 -14.22 -2.36 -7.09
N PHE A 65 -12.89 -2.20 -7.12
CA PHE A 65 -11.98 -2.73 -8.15
C PHE A 65 -11.60 -4.21 -7.97
N GLY A 66 -12.20 -4.91 -7.00
CA GLY A 66 -12.05 -6.35 -6.80
C GLY A 66 -10.90 -6.78 -5.89
N ALA A 67 -10.28 -5.87 -5.15
CA ALA A 67 -9.25 -6.19 -4.16
C ALA A 67 -9.84 -6.64 -2.81
N GLU A 68 -9.03 -7.33 -2.01
CA GLU A 68 -9.26 -7.56 -0.57
C GLU A 68 -8.41 -6.54 0.21
N THR A 69 -9.02 -5.79 1.13
CA THR A 69 -8.32 -4.72 1.86
C THR A 69 -8.17 -5.03 3.35
N ARG A 70 -7.06 -4.56 3.93
CA ARG A 70 -6.84 -4.52 5.39
C ARG A 70 -6.27 -3.17 5.78
N ILE A 71 -6.95 -2.45 6.66
CA ILE A 71 -6.49 -1.16 7.18
C ILE A 71 -5.95 -1.40 8.60
N PHE A 72 -4.64 -1.28 8.79
CA PHE A 72 -4.02 -1.50 10.09
C PHE A 72 -4.34 -0.35 11.06
N ASP A 73 -4.69 -0.68 12.31
CA ASP A 73 -4.89 0.28 13.39
C ASP A 73 -3.62 0.38 14.27
N PRO A 74 -2.85 1.48 14.20
CA PRO A 74 -1.60 1.63 14.94
C PRO A 74 -1.79 2.25 16.34
N SER A 75 -3.01 2.24 16.91
CA SER A 75 -3.32 2.93 18.18
C SER A 75 -2.47 2.51 19.37
N ASP A 76 -2.03 1.26 19.42
CA ASP A 76 -1.15 0.72 20.47
C ASP A 76 0.22 0.25 19.92
N LEU A 77 0.60 0.69 18.72
CA LEU A 77 1.91 0.37 18.15
C LEU A 77 3.02 1.14 18.92
N PRO A 78 4.00 0.45 19.53
CA PRO A 78 5.09 1.13 20.24
C PRO A 78 6.04 1.83 19.26
N LEU A 79 6.84 2.77 19.77
CA LEU A 79 8.01 3.23 19.01
C LEU A 79 9.01 2.08 18.85
N PRO A 80 9.81 2.06 17.76
CA PRO A 80 10.92 1.12 17.63
C PRO A 80 11.81 1.13 18.88
N ASP A 81 12.23 -0.05 19.33
CA ASP A 81 13.08 -0.29 20.51
C ASP A 81 12.46 0.09 21.87
N GLN A 82 11.22 0.60 21.91
CA GLN A 82 10.54 0.92 23.17
C GLN A 82 10.16 -0.35 23.95
N VAL A 83 9.84 -1.43 23.23
CA VAL A 83 9.65 -2.77 23.79
C VAL A 83 10.84 -3.61 23.36
N LYS A 84 11.44 -4.36 24.29
CA LYS A 84 12.65 -5.14 24.04
C LYS A 84 12.48 -6.05 22.81
N GLY A 85 13.30 -5.82 21.78
CA GLY A 85 13.28 -6.59 20.53
C GLY A 85 12.02 -6.39 19.67
N ASP A 86 11.27 -5.32 19.90
CA ASP A 86 9.95 -5.06 19.32
C ASP A 86 8.96 -6.23 19.50
N ASP A 87 9.11 -7.00 20.57
CA ASP A 87 8.23 -8.12 20.93
C ASP A 87 6.90 -7.58 21.49
N HIS A 88 6.06 -7.10 20.57
CA HIS A 88 4.77 -6.50 20.88
C HIS A 88 3.70 -7.05 19.92
N PRO A 89 2.49 -7.40 20.40
CA PRO A 89 1.43 -7.94 19.55
C PRO A 89 1.07 -7.05 18.35
N ALA A 90 1.11 -5.73 18.50
CA ALA A 90 0.88 -4.80 17.40
C ALA A 90 1.92 -4.89 16.29
N VAL A 91 3.20 -5.08 16.66
CA VAL A 91 4.29 -5.24 15.71
C VAL A 91 4.15 -6.57 14.97
N HIS A 92 3.80 -7.64 15.68
CA HIS A 92 3.55 -8.95 15.08
C HIS A 92 2.40 -8.90 14.06
N GLU A 93 1.27 -8.28 14.41
CA GLU A 93 0.13 -8.13 13.50
C GLU A 93 0.46 -7.27 12.28
N LEU A 94 1.14 -6.12 12.47
CA LEU A 94 1.59 -5.28 11.36
C LEU A 94 2.46 -6.07 10.37
N ARG A 95 3.45 -6.82 10.88
CA ARG A 95 4.35 -7.65 10.08
C ARG A 95 3.58 -8.77 9.37
N ALA A 96 2.64 -9.43 10.04
CA ALA A 96 1.79 -10.46 9.43
C ALA A 96 0.93 -9.90 8.30
N HIS A 97 0.36 -8.71 8.47
CA HIS A 97 -0.41 -8.03 7.43
C HIS A 97 0.47 -7.60 6.25
N ALA A 98 1.70 -7.13 6.50
CA ALA A 98 2.64 -6.83 5.42
C ALA A 98 2.99 -8.08 4.61
N ILE A 99 3.26 -9.21 5.28
CA ILE A 99 3.50 -10.50 4.63
C ILE A 99 2.31 -10.94 3.78
N TRP A 100 1.08 -10.78 4.28
CA TRP A 100 -0.15 -11.11 3.56
C TRP A 100 -0.38 -10.28 2.29
N SER A 101 0.07 -9.03 2.25
CA SER A 101 -0.21 -8.10 1.16
C SER A 101 0.50 -8.45 -0.15
N ASP A 102 -0.14 -8.19 -1.30
CA ASP A 102 0.46 -8.13 -2.63
C ASP A 102 0.90 -6.69 -2.98
N GLY A 103 0.21 -5.70 -2.41
CA GLY A 103 0.48 -4.28 -2.56
C GLY A 103 0.07 -3.48 -1.33
N GLN A 104 0.50 -2.23 -1.23
CA GLN A 104 0.17 -1.37 -0.09
C GLN A 104 -0.23 0.05 -0.51
N VAL A 105 -0.96 0.72 0.38
CA VAL A 105 -1.24 2.17 0.32
C VAL A 105 -0.73 2.81 1.60
N TRP A 106 0.12 3.83 1.47
CA TRP A 106 0.61 4.61 2.61
C TRP A 106 0.11 6.05 2.53
N CYS A 107 -0.67 6.49 3.52
CA CYS A 107 -1.19 7.85 3.59
C CYS A 107 -0.71 8.59 4.84
N SER A 108 0.19 9.56 4.68
CA SER A 108 0.62 10.41 5.79
C SER A 108 -0.02 11.80 5.71
N PRO A 109 -0.52 12.36 6.82
CA PRO A 109 -0.64 13.80 6.90
C PRO A 109 0.75 14.45 6.94
N GLU A 110 0.79 15.77 6.80
CA GLU A 110 1.97 16.56 7.16
C GLU A 110 1.86 17.08 8.59
N ARG A 111 2.90 16.82 9.39
CA ARG A 111 3.10 17.46 10.69
C ARG A 111 4.41 18.23 10.64
N HIS A 112 4.34 19.54 10.88
CA HIS A 112 5.49 20.43 10.72
C HIS A 112 6.17 20.29 9.33
N GLY A 113 5.36 20.12 8.28
CA GLY A 113 5.80 20.04 6.88
C GLY A 113 6.48 18.73 6.47
N GLN A 114 6.42 17.69 7.29
CA GLN A 114 7.07 16.39 7.07
C GLN A 114 6.12 15.22 7.32
N ILE A 115 6.55 14.01 6.93
CA ILE A 115 5.90 12.75 7.31
C ILE A 115 5.70 12.68 8.84
N THR A 116 4.60 12.07 9.28
CA THR A 116 4.32 11.93 10.72
C THR A 116 5.17 10.83 11.38
N GLY A 117 5.43 10.99 12.68
CA GLY A 117 6.03 9.94 13.50
C GLY A 117 5.20 8.65 13.52
N ILE A 118 3.86 8.73 13.48
CA ILE A 118 2.98 7.55 13.43
C ILE A 118 3.17 6.77 12.12
N MET A 119 3.22 7.47 10.99
CA MET A 119 3.48 6.81 9.70
C MET A 119 4.89 6.20 9.68
N LYS A 120 5.89 6.93 10.19
CA LYS A 120 7.28 6.48 10.22
C LYS A 120 7.47 5.26 11.13
N ALA A 121 6.86 5.25 12.32
CA ALA A 121 6.92 4.12 13.25
C ALA A 121 6.36 2.83 12.64
N GLN A 122 5.24 2.90 11.90
CA GLN A 122 4.73 1.73 11.16
C GLN A 122 5.74 1.21 10.16
N ILE A 123 6.35 2.07 9.34
CA ILE A 123 7.34 1.65 8.33
C ILE A 123 8.60 1.09 9.00
N ASP A 124 9.06 1.70 10.10
CA ASP A 124 10.27 1.26 10.82
C ASP A 124 10.12 -0.14 11.43
N HIS A 125 8.88 -0.53 11.78
CA HIS A 125 8.57 -1.89 12.25
C HIS A 125 8.52 -2.95 11.15
N LEU A 126 8.64 -2.57 9.87
CA LEU A 126 8.71 -3.48 8.73
C LEU A 126 10.19 -3.75 8.39
N PRO A 127 10.73 -4.93 8.72
CA PRO A 127 12.10 -5.26 8.37
C PRO A 127 12.24 -5.63 6.89
N LEU A 128 13.42 -5.41 6.31
CA LEU A 128 13.76 -5.93 4.98
C LEU A 128 13.83 -7.47 4.97
N ALA A 129 14.17 -8.09 6.10
CA ALA A 129 14.33 -9.54 6.24
C ALA A 129 13.93 -10.02 7.65
N MET A 130 13.18 -11.13 7.71
CA MET A 130 12.95 -11.92 8.92
C MET A 130 13.23 -13.39 8.59
N GLY A 131 14.44 -13.87 8.88
CA GLY A 131 14.90 -15.15 8.37
C GLY A 131 14.88 -15.17 6.83
N SER A 132 14.12 -16.09 6.23
CA SER A 132 13.90 -16.16 4.77
C SER A 132 12.75 -15.28 4.27
N ILE A 133 11.93 -14.71 5.15
CA ILE A 133 10.75 -13.92 4.77
C ILE A 133 11.17 -12.48 4.45
N ARG A 134 10.57 -11.92 3.40
CA ARG A 134 10.78 -10.54 2.91
C ARG A 134 9.41 -9.85 2.85
N PRO A 135 8.97 -9.13 3.91
CA PRO A 135 7.59 -8.65 4.05
C PRO A 135 7.15 -7.59 3.05
N THR A 136 8.07 -6.80 2.50
CA THR A 136 7.74 -5.68 1.59
C THR A 136 8.32 -5.85 0.19
N GLN A 137 9.40 -6.62 0.07
CA GLN A 137 10.16 -6.74 -1.17
C GLN A 137 9.29 -7.27 -2.31
N GLY A 138 9.37 -6.61 -3.47
CA GLY A 138 8.66 -7.01 -4.69
C GLY A 138 7.17 -6.68 -4.72
N ARG A 139 6.61 -6.13 -3.64
CA ARG A 139 5.20 -5.69 -3.57
C ARG A 139 5.03 -4.31 -4.17
N THR A 140 3.82 -3.99 -4.62
CA THR A 140 3.49 -2.65 -5.13
C THR A 140 3.18 -1.67 -4.01
N LEU A 141 3.36 -0.38 -4.28
CA LEU A 141 3.06 0.69 -3.32
C LEU A 141 2.42 1.89 -4.01
N ALA A 142 1.29 2.36 -3.47
CA ALA A 142 0.78 3.70 -3.72
C ALA A 142 1.04 4.62 -2.52
N VAL A 143 1.44 5.86 -2.79
CA VAL A 143 1.68 6.87 -1.74
C VAL A 143 0.66 8.00 -1.84
N MET A 144 0.16 8.41 -0.68
CA MET A 144 -0.85 9.46 -0.54
C MET A 144 -0.45 10.42 0.58
N GLN A 145 -0.93 11.66 0.50
CA GLN A 145 -0.90 12.58 1.64
C GLN A 145 -2.13 13.46 1.73
N VAL A 146 -2.31 14.02 2.92
CA VAL A 146 -3.27 15.10 3.20
C VAL A 146 -2.55 16.26 3.88
N SER A 147 -2.96 17.49 3.60
CA SER A 147 -2.48 18.69 4.30
C SER A 147 -3.64 19.56 4.77
N GLY A 148 -3.43 20.29 5.86
CA GLY A 148 -4.35 21.34 6.31
C GLY A 148 -4.18 22.66 5.54
N GLY A 149 -3.07 22.83 4.81
CA GLY A 149 -2.75 24.05 4.07
C GLY A 149 -2.86 23.87 2.55
N SER A 150 -2.15 24.73 1.81
CA SER A 150 -1.96 24.58 0.37
C SER A 150 -1.37 23.21 0.00
N GLN A 151 -1.53 22.82 -1.26
CA GLN A 151 -1.01 21.55 -1.73
C GLN A 151 0.50 21.47 -1.49
N SER A 152 0.95 20.29 -1.05
CA SER A 152 2.34 19.97 -0.77
C SER A 152 2.64 18.56 -1.30
N PHE A 153 3.91 18.21 -1.39
CA PHE A 153 4.36 16.88 -1.80
C PHE A 153 5.45 16.32 -0.89
N ASN A 154 5.74 16.97 0.24
CA ASN A 154 6.84 16.57 1.11
C ASN A 154 6.64 15.15 1.64
N ALA A 155 5.46 14.85 2.17
CA ALA A 155 5.18 13.55 2.74
C ALA A 155 5.20 12.44 1.67
N VAL A 156 4.56 12.62 0.51
CA VAL A 156 4.58 11.60 -0.56
C VAL A 156 5.98 11.38 -1.13
N ASN A 157 6.81 12.44 -1.22
CA ASN A 157 8.20 12.32 -1.68
C ASN A 157 9.02 11.48 -0.68
N SER A 158 8.88 11.74 0.63
CA SER A 158 9.51 10.91 1.65
C SER A 158 9.01 9.47 1.63
N LEU A 159 7.70 9.26 1.48
CA LEU A 159 7.10 7.92 1.40
C LEU A 159 7.59 7.15 0.18
N ARG A 160 7.78 7.81 -0.97
CA ARG A 160 8.34 7.19 -2.18
C ARG A 160 9.79 6.75 -1.97
N LEU A 161 10.61 7.57 -1.30
CA LEU A 161 11.98 7.19 -0.93
C LEU A 161 12.00 6.02 0.05
N LEU A 162 11.07 6.00 1.02
CA LEU A 162 10.90 4.88 1.95
C LEU A 162 10.46 3.60 1.20
N GLY A 163 9.50 3.70 0.29
CA GLY A 163 9.05 2.58 -0.55
C GLY A 163 10.19 1.97 -1.37
N ARG A 164 11.03 2.83 -1.97
CA ARG A 164 12.27 2.40 -2.63
C ARG A 164 13.21 1.68 -1.66
N TRP A 165 13.42 2.23 -0.45
CA TRP A 165 14.25 1.59 0.57
C TRP A 165 13.72 0.20 0.94
N MET A 166 12.40 0.07 1.07
CA MET A 166 11.68 -1.17 1.34
C MET A 166 11.60 -2.13 0.15
N ARG A 167 12.28 -1.81 -0.96
CA ARG A 167 12.33 -2.59 -2.21
C ARG A 167 10.94 -2.87 -2.81
N MET A 168 10.03 -1.90 -2.68
CA MET A 168 8.69 -1.93 -3.26
C MET A 168 8.65 -1.25 -4.63
N PHE A 169 7.76 -1.73 -5.51
CA PHE A 169 7.45 -1.07 -6.78
C PHE A 169 6.43 0.04 -6.53
N THR A 170 6.93 1.25 -6.30
CA THR A 170 6.05 2.41 -6.05
C THR A 170 5.48 2.93 -7.36
N ILE A 171 4.16 2.86 -7.54
CA ILE A 171 3.48 3.29 -8.78
C ILE A 171 3.73 4.78 -9.05
N PRO A 172 3.73 5.22 -10.32
CA PRO A 172 4.04 6.61 -10.65
C PRO A 172 2.98 7.60 -10.13
N ASN A 173 1.69 7.26 -10.22
CA ASN A 173 0.62 8.14 -9.76
C ASN A 173 0.56 8.23 -8.23
N GLN A 174 0.10 9.37 -7.72
CA GLN A 174 0.02 9.64 -6.28
C GLN A 174 -1.05 10.68 -5.96
N SER A 175 -1.56 10.68 -4.72
CA SER A 175 -2.55 11.65 -4.26
C SER A 175 -1.98 12.62 -3.22
N SER A 176 -2.32 13.90 -3.35
CA SER A 176 -2.05 14.94 -2.35
C SER A 176 -3.25 15.87 -2.23
N VAL A 177 -4.01 15.70 -1.15
CA VAL A 177 -5.24 16.47 -0.87
C VAL A 177 -4.87 17.72 -0.07
N ALA A 178 -5.03 18.89 -0.69
CA ALA A 178 -4.84 20.18 -0.03
C ALA A 178 -6.07 20.55 0.82
N LYS A 179 -5.88 21.36 1.86
CA LYS A 179 -6.95 21.85 2.75
C LYS A 179 -7.98 20.76 3.08
N ALA A 180 -7.51 19.56 3.44
CA ALA A 180 -8.34 18.35 3.46
C ALA A 180 -9.63 18.50 4.29
N PHE A 181 -9.64 19.37 5.30
CA PHE A 181 -10.85 19.69 6.07
C PHE A 181 -12.03 20.25 5.24
N GLN A 182 -11.79 20.75 4.04
CA GLN A 182 -12.82 21.23 3.10
C GLN A 182 -13.40 20.10 2.24
N GLU A 183 -12.61 19.05 2.02
CA GLU A 183 -12.90 17.94 1.10
C GLU A 183 -13.72 16.82 1.76
N PHE A 184 -13.78 16.76 3.09
CA PHE A 184 -14.57 15.76 3.81
C PHE A 184 -15.80 16.39 4.48
N ASP A 185 -16.96 15.73 4.34
CA ASP A 185 -18.22 16.12 4.97
C ASP A 185 -18.31 15.71 6.45
N ALA A 186 -19.45 15.97 7.10
CA ALA A 186 -19.66 15.68 8.52
C ALA A 186 -19.48 14.19 8.85
N ASP A 187 -19.93 13.30 7.97
CA ASP A 187 -19.87 11.83 8.08
C ASP A 187 -18.48 11.27 7.75
N GLY A 188 -17.54 12.14 7.38
CA GLY A 188 -16.17 11.76 7.03
C GLY A 188 -16.05 11.18 5.63
N ARG A 189 -17.03 11.42 4.76
CA ARG A 189 -16.98 11.04 3.35
C ARG A 189 -16.35 12.15 2.52
N MET A 190 -15.57 11.76 1.53
CA MET A 190 -14.97 12.72 0.62
C MET A 190 -16.00 13.21 -0.41
N LYS A 191 -16.05 14.52 -0.60
CA LYS A 191 -16.94 15.17 -1.58
C LYS A 191 -16.43 14.93 -3.00
N PRO A 192 -17.30 15.00 -4.03
CA PRO A 192 -16.86 14.99 -5.42
C PRO A 192 -15.90 16.14 -5.69
N SER A 193 -14.67 15.82 -6.10
CA SER A 193 -13.64 16.80 -6.45
C SER A 193 -12.53 16.16 -7.26
N ALA A 194 -11.70 16.98 -7.91
CA ALA A 194 -10.51 16.50 -8.62
C ALA A 194 -9.53 15.73 -7.71
N TYR A 195 -9.59 15.93 -6.39
CA TYR A 195 -8.81 15.14 -5.45
C TYR A 195 -9.37 13.73 -5.30
N TYR A 196 -10.70 13.57 -5.30
CA TYR A 196 -11.33 12.26 -5.27
C TYR A 196 -11.02 11.49 -6.56
N ASP A 197 -11.18 12.13 -7.72
CA ASP A 197 -10.85 11.54 -9.03
C ASP A 197 -9.38 11.08 -9.05
N ARG A 198 -8.46 11.86 -8.48
CA ARG A 198 -7.07 11.43 -8.35
C ARG A 198 -6.91 10.18 -7.47
N ILE A 199 -7.68 10.02 -6.39
CA ILE A 199 -7.63 8.80 -5.58
C ILE A 199 -8.17 7.61 -6.39
N VAL A 200 -9.23 7.81 -7.20
CA VAL A 200 -9.73 6.81 -8.14
C VAL A 200 -8.62 6.34 -9.07
N ASP A 201 -7.94 7.28 -9.76
CA ASP A 201 -6.84 6.97 -10.68
C ASP A 201 -5.71 6.17 -10.00
N VAL A 202 -5.31 6.59 -8.79
CA VAL A 202 -4.22 5.95 -8.04
C VAL A 202 -4.60 4.54 -7.62
N MET A 203 -5.84 4.31 -7.18
CA MET A 203 -6.29 2.97 -6.78
C MET A 203 -6.48 2.06 -7.99
N GLU A 204 -6.97 2.60 -9.11
CA GLU A 204 -7.09 1.85 -10.36
C GLU A 204 -5.71 1.42 -10.87
N GLU A 205 -4.74 2.34 -10.88
CA GLU A 205 -3.35 2.07 -11.25
C GLU A 205 -2.70 1.04 -10.30
N LEU A 206 -2.93 1.16 -8.98
CA LEU A 206 -2.41 0.21 -8.01
C LEU A 206 -2.90 -1.22 -8.30
N VAL A 207 -4.20 -1.41 -8.54
CA VAL A 207 -4.76 -2.74 -8.85
C VAL A 207 -4.14 -3.31 -10.13
N ARG A 208 -4.01 -2.51 -11.19
CA ARG A 208 -3.36 -2.92 -12.46
C ARG A 208 -1.94 -3.42 -12.22
N PHE A 209 -1.11 -2.62 -11.55
CA PHE A 209 0.28 -3.00 -11.27
C PHE A 209 0.39 -4.17 -10.29
N THR A 210 -0.47 -4.27 -9.29
CA THR A 210 -0.48 -5.41 -8.37
C THR A 210 -0.79 -6.71 -9.10
N VAL A 211 -1.83 -6.72 -9.93
CA VAL A 211 -2.22 -7.90 -10.73
C VAL A 211 -1.10 -8.29 -11.69
N LEU A 212 -0.49 -7.31 -12.35
CA LEU A 212 0.62 -7.53 -13.29
C LEU A 212 1.85 -8.14 -12.60
N LEU A 213 2.25 -7.64 -11.43
CA LEU A 213 3.55 -7.97 -10.83
C LEU A 213 3.50 -9.17 -9.89
N ARG A 214 2.37 -9.42 -9.20
CA ARG A 214 2.29 -10.46 -8.15
C ARG A 214 2.64 -11.88 -8.62
N PRO A 215 2.32 -12.35 -9.85
CA PRO A 215 2.71 -13.70 -10.29
C PRO A 215 4.23 -13.84 -10.50
N HIS A 216 4.93 -12.71 -10.65
CA HIS A 216 6.35 -12.66 -10.97
C HIS A 216 7.22 -12.18 -9.80
N ALA A 217 6.64 -12.02 -8.59
CA ALA A 217 7.33 -11.44 -7.45
C ALA A 217 8.67 -12.15 -7.13
N ALA A 218 8.71 -13.49 -7.19
CA ALA A 218 9.93 -14.27 -6.97
C ALA A 218 11.00 -13.99 -8.05
N THR A 219 10.60 -13.94 -9.33
CA THR A 219 11.51 -13.65 -10.45
C THR A 219 12.05 -12.22 -10.38
N LEU A 220 11.21 -11.24 -10.06
CA LEU A 220 11.59 -9.83 -9.95
C LEU A 220 12.62 -9.56 -8.84
N VAL A 221 12.69 -10.43 -7.83
CA VAL A 221 13.59 -10.27 -6.68
C VAL A 221 14.78 -11.23 -6.70
N ASP A 222 14.87 -12.13 -7.68
CA ASP A 222 16.01 -13.02 -7.90
C ASP A 222 17.21 -12.23 -8.46
N ARG A 223 18.08 -11.75 -7.58
CA ARG A 223 19.20 -10.86 -7.92
C ARG A 223 20.48 -11.62 -8.16
N TYR A 224 21.19 -11.24 -9.23
CA TYR A 224 22.54 -11.72 -9.54
C TYR A 224 23.51 -11.64 -8.36
N SER A 225 23.54 -10.52 -7.64
CA SER A 225 24.43 -10.34 -6.49
C SER A 225 24.14 -11.31 -5.35
N GLU A 226 22.85 -11.57 -5.08
CA GLU A 226 22.41 -12.52 -4.05
C GLU A 226 22.75 -13.96 -4.46
N ARG A 227 22.55 -14.33 -5.74
CA ARG A 227 22.98 -15.63 -6.30
C ARG A 227 24.49 -15.82 -6.21
N ARG A 228 25.29 -14.78 -6.47
CA ARG A 228 26.75 -14.82 -6.34
C ARG A 228 27.21 -15.00 -4.91
N GLU A 229 26.60 -14.30 -3.96
CA GLU A 229 26.94 -14.42 -2.54
C GLU A 229 26.62 -15.82 -1.99
N ALA A 230 25.53 -16.43 -2.48
CA ALA A 230 25.12 -17.78 -2.09
C ALA A 230 25.83 -18.92 -2.86
N ASP A 231 26.75 -18.60 -3.79
CA ASP A 231 27.38 -19.56 -4.72
C ASP A 231 26.36 -20.43 -5.48
N GLN A 232 25.30 -19.78 -5.99
CA GLN A 232 24.20 -20.41 -6.74
C GLN A 232 24.27 -20.03 -8.23
N PRO A 233 25.11 -20.70 -9.04
CA PRO A 233 25.18 -20.44 -10.48
C PRO A 233 23.87 -20.80 -11.17
N VAL A 234 23.49 -20.01 -12.18
CA VAL A 234 22.31 -20.31 -13.01
C VAL A 234 22.65 -21.48 -13.94
N SER A 235 21.85 -22.54 -13.92
CA SER A 235 22.01 -23.65 -14.87
C SER A 235 21.29 -23.33 -16.18
N ALA A 236 21.93 -23.59 -17.33
CA ALA A 236 21.34 -23.42 -18.66
C ALA A 236 20.06 -24.26 -18.86
N ALA A 237 19.94 -25.40 -18.17
CA ALA A 237 18.72 -26.21 -18.16
C ALA A 237 17.55 -25.53 -17.42
N GLY A 238 17.83 -24.82 -16.33
CA GLY A 238 16.84 -24.04 -15.58
C GLY A 238 16.32 -22.82 -16.36
N GLU A 239 17.18 -22.19 -17.17
CA GLU A 239 16.78 -21.07 -18.05
C GLU A 239 15.81 -21.50 -19.16
N LEU A 240 16.04 -22.67 -19.76
CA LEU A 240 15.18 -23.23 -20.81
C LEU A 240 13.78 -23.60 -20.29
N VAL A 241 13.68 -24.13 -19.07
CA VAL A 241 12.39 -24.44 -18.41
C VAL A 241 11.60 -23.15 -18.12
N ASN A 242 12.27 -22.10 -17.65
CA ASN A 242 11.62 -20.81 -17.41
C ASN A 242 11.18 -20.13 -18.72
N GLN A 243 11.95 -20.24 -19.81
CA GLN A 243 11.54 -19.77 -21.14
C GLN A 243 10.33 -20.54 -21.69
N ALA A 244 10.23 -21.84 -21.44
CA ALA A 244 9.09 -22.65 -21.88
C ALA A 244 7.80 -22.31 -21.12
N LEU A 245 7.90 -22.03 -19.82
CA LEU A 245 6.77 -21.62 -18.97
C LEU A 245 6.32 -20.18 -19.23
N GLY A 246 7.24 -19.28 -19.57
CA GLY A 246 6.93 -17.88 -19.92
C GLY A 246 6.22 -17.68 -21.26
N ARG A 247 6.04 -18.74 -22.07
CA ARG A 247 5.25 -18.73 -23.32
C ARG A 247 3.79 -19.17 -23.15
N VAL A 248 3.38 -19.53 -21.93
CA VAL A 248 2.04 -20.09 -21.63
C VAL A 248 1.13 -19.09 -20.87
N LEU A 249 1.61 -17.86 -20.64
CA LEU A 249 0.80 -16.72 -20.17
C LEU A 249 0.52 -15.77 -21.34
#